data_AF-A9WUW9-F1
#
_entry.id   AF-A9WUW9-F1
#
_cell.length_a   1.000
_cell.length_b   1.000
_cell.length_c   1.000
_cell.angle_alpha   90.00
_cell.angle_beta   90.00
_cell.angle_gamma   90.00
#
_symmetry.space_group_name_H-M   'P 1'
#
loop_
_entity.id
_entity.type
_entity.pdbx_description
1 polymer ?
#
loop_
_entity_poly.entity_id
_entity_poly.type
_entity_poly.pdbx_seq_one_letter_code
_entity_poly.pdbx_strand_id
1 'polypeptide(L)'
;MTERFDRRFTAFGIGFPWAVAFCFAAVALILRRNAPEPMGVHWQGHRADWSVAFPAFVLLAALLIGVVGSVLGALAGARLHRRWLRRVFMAAAIFWSLLIASISAGLLMGQQGVSSADDGGFDATVFALGSGAALALGIVMFFVFQPIPRWNQNDERALATESAALAGMPRIKYWVHMRSSSFVLLAMIAFLVGGLLLLMSPWISLTLVLILLLLALLLFGSVTIDGGERQRPQLRLKLVGVLTVVHLGLEEIESAEAEEVALWQRGGPGWRWINGTRQFLTTNGLALHIKLSAGPGLLVSVPRSQGANELASYLLKRRGTTGAES
;
A
#
# COMPACT_ATOMS: atom_id res chain seq x y z
N MET A 1 15.95 -8.44 -26.01
CA MET A 1 15.80 -6.97 -25.99
C MET A 1 15.24 -6.56 -24.64
N THR A 2 16.06 -5.95 -23.80
CA THR A 2 15.77 -5.63 -22.40
C THR A 2 15.09 -4.27 -22.29
N GLU A 3 13.76 -4.22 -22.32
CA GLU A 3 13.03 -2.95 -22.18
C GLU A 3 13.44 -2.21 -20.89
N ARG A 4 14.06 -1.03 -21.07
CA ARG A 4 14.64 -0.19 -20.00
C ARG A 4 13.55 0.49 -19.15
N PHE A 5 12.36 0.65 -19.70
CA PHE A 5 11.19 1.25 -19.07
C PHE A 5 9.99 0.32 -19.17
N ASP A 6 9.14 0.33 -18.15
CA ASP A 6 7.81 -0.25 -18.27
C ASP A 6 6.94 0.74 -19.06
N ARG A 7 6.80 0.52 -20.37
CA ARG A 7 6.18 1.47 -21.31
C ARG A 7 4.78 1.89 -20.87
N ARG A 8 3.97 0.97 -20.36
CA ARG A 8 2.58 1.25 -19.96
C ARG A 8 2.52 2.18 -18.75
N PHE A 9 3.33 1.92 -17.73
CA PHE A 9 3.34 2.75 -16.53
C PHE A 9 4.07 4.07 -16.72
N THR A 10 5.09 4.10 -17.56
CA THR A 10 5.77 5.34 -17.92
C THR A 10 4.83 6.24 -18.74
N ALA A 11 4.05 5.65 -19.66
CA ALA A 11 3.03 6.37 -20.42
C ALA A 11 1.93 6.92 -19.50
N PHE A 12 1.46 6.15 -18.52
CA PHE A 12 0.48 6.66 -17.55
C PHE A 12 1.07 7.75 -16.63
N GLY A 13 2.27 7.54 -16.10
CA GLY A 13 2.95 8.49 -15.21
C GLY A 13 3.29 9.81 -15.88
N ILE A 14 3.46 9.85 -17.20
CA ILE A 14 3.66 11.08 -17.98
C ILE A 14 2.31 11.62 -18.48
N GLY A 15 1.45 10.75 -19.02
CA GLY A 15 0.19 11.15 -19.63
C GLY A 15 -0.81 11.75 -18.64
N PHE A 16 -0.91 11.20 -17.43
CA PHE A 16 -1.84 11.70 -16.42
C PHE A 16 -1.56 13.17 -16.01
N PRO A 17 -0.33 13.55 -15.61
CA PRO A 17 0.02 14.96 -15.33
C PRO A 17 -0.35 15.92 -16.46
N TRP A 18 -0.06 15.55 -17.71
CA TRP A 18 -0.37 16.40 -18.86
C TRP A 18 -1.87 16.49 -19.14
N ALA A 19 -2.63 15.43 -18.90
CA ALA A 19 -4.09 15.48 -18.96
C ALA A 19 -4.68 16.42 -17.90
N VAL A 20 -4.15 16.38 -16.67
CA VAL A 20 -4.54 17.33 -15.60
C VAL A 20 -4.17 18.76 -15.97
N ALA A 21 -2.95 18.99 -16.48
CA ALA A 21 -2.50 20.30 -16.94
C ALA A 21 -3.40 20.85 -18.06
N PHE A 22 -3.79 20.01 -19.02
CA PHE A 22 -4.70 20.37 -20.10
C PHE A 22 -6.09 20.74 -19.57
N CYS A 23 -6.65 19.93 -18.66
CA CYS A 23 -7.95 20.22 -18.05
C CYS A 23 -7.93 21.53 -17.27
N PHE A 24 -6.86 21.77 -16.49
CA PHE A 24 -6.67 23.04 -15.78
C PHE A 24 -6.63 24.22 -16.77
N ALA A 25 -5.82 24.14 -17.82
CA ALA A 25 -5.71 25.21 -18.81
C ALA A 25 -7.04 25.49 -19.53
N ALA A 26 -7.78 24.44 -19.90
CA ALA A 26 -9.10 24.56 -20.52
C ALA A 26 -10.09 25.27 -19.59
N VAL A 27 -10.17 24.86 -18.32
CA VAL A 27 -11.03 25.49 -17.32
C VAL A 27 -10.62 26.95 -17.08
N ALA A 28 -9.32 27.22 -16.98
CA ALA A 28 -8.83 28.58 -16.82
C ALA A 28 -9.25 29.49 -17.99
N LEU A 29 -9.10 29.02 -19.23
CA LEU A 29 -9.50 29.78 -20.43
C LEU A 29 -11.01 30.06 -20.47
N ILE A 30 -11.85 29.14 -20.00
CA ILE A 30 -13.30 29.36 -19.87
C ILE A 30 -13.58 30.49 -18.86
N LEU A 31 -12.85 30.50 -17.74
CA LEU A 31 -12.99 31.49 -16.67
C LEU A 31 -12.27 32.83 -16.95
N ARG A 32 -11.59 32.95 -18.10
CA ARG A 32 -10.78 34.13 -18.44
C ARG A 32 -11.55 35.45 -18.33
N ARG A 33 -12.81 35.49 -18.78
CA ARG A 33 -13.60 36.74 -18.86
C ARG A 33 -13.81 37.43 -17.51
N ASN A 34 -13.74 36.67 -16.42
CA ASN A 34 -14.03 37.14 -15.08
C ASN A 34 -12.76 37.27 -14.23
N ALA A 35 -11.57 37.04 -14.80
CA ALA A 35 -10.29 37.15 -14.11
C ALA A 35 -9.61 38.50 -14.44
N PRO A 36 -9.02 39.18 -13.44
CA PRO A 36 -8.30 40.44 -13.65
C PRO A 36 -7.05 40.25 -14.52
N GLU A 37 -6.62 41.34 -15.15
CA GLU A 37 -5.34 41.42 -15.87
C GLU A 37 -4.54 42.61 -15.32
N PRO A 38 -3.36 42.39 -14.69
CA PRO A 38 -2.70 41.11 -14.40
C PRO A 38 -3.32 40.36 -13.21
N MET A 39 -2.97 39.07 -13.04
CA MET A 39 -3.38 38.24 -11.90
C MET A 39 -2.39 38.35 -10.73
N GLY A 40 -2.90 38.49 -9.51
CA GLY A 40 -2.11 38.40 -8.28
C GLY A 40 -1.67 36.97 -7.99
N VAL A 41 -0.41 36.80 -7.55
CA VAL A 41 0.15 35.50 -7.12
C VAL A 41 0.56 35.55 -5.66
N HIS A 42 0.89 36.73 -5.15
CA HIS A 42 1.26 36.95 -3.76
C HIS A 42 0.71 38.30 -3.28
N TRP A 43 0.21 38.32 -2.05
CA TRP A 43 -0.36 39.51 -1.41
C TRP A 43 0.43 39.82 -0.14
N GLN A 44 0.76 41.11 0.05
CA GLN A 44 1.30 41.61 1.30
C GLN A 44 0.29 42.61 1.89
N GLY A 45 -0.51 42.14 2.84
CA GLY A 45 -1.67 42.90 3.32
C GLY A 45 -2.80 42.92 2.29
N HIS A 46 -3.23 44.11 1.90
CA HIS A 46 -4.36 44.32 0.97
C HIS A 46 -3.93 44.65 -0.47
N ARG A 47 -2.64 44.48 -0.80
CA ARG A 47 -2.10 44.73 -2.14
C ARG A 47 -1.37 43.52 -2.68
N ALA A 48 -1.55 43.26 -3.97
CA ALA A 48 -0.79 42.27 -4.71
C ALA A 48 0.62 42.82 -4.93
N ASP A 49 1.61 42.21 -4.28
CA ASP A 49 3.03 42.58 -4.43
C ASP A 49 3.63 41.90 -5.66
N TRP A 50 3.11 40.72 -6.02
CA TRP A 50 3.52 40.01 -7.23
C TRP A 50 2.32 39.68 -8.11
N SER A 51 2.34 40.21 -9.33
CA SER A 51 1.32 39.95 -10.35
C SER A 51 1.93 39.43 -11.65
N VAL A 52 1.20 38.59 -12.37
CA VAL A 52 1.62 37.94 -13.60
C VAL A 52 0.50 38.02 -14.63
N ALA A 53 0.83 38.20 -15.92
CA ALA A 53 -0.16 38.18 -16.99
C ALA A 53 -0.93 36.85 -17.00
N PHE A 54 -2.24 36.87 -17.27
CA PHE A 54 -3.07 35.66 -17.22
C PHE A 54 -2.52 34.50 -18.08
N PRO A 55 -2.09 34.74 -19.35
CA PRO A 55 -1.54 33.65 -20.16
C PRO A 55 -0.27 33.06 -19.56
N ALA A 56 0.56 33.88 -18.92
CA ALA A 56 1.78 33.43 -18.27
C ALA A 56 1.46 32.63 -16.99
N PHE A 57 0.44 33.03 -16.21
CA PHE A 57 -0.05 32.25 -15.07
C PHE A 57 -0.54 30.85 -15.50
N VAL A 58 -1.41 30.78 -16.51
CA VAL A 58 -1.96 29.51 -16.99
C VAL A 58 -0.85 28.61 -17.54
N LEU A 59 0.06 29.17 -18.34
CA LEU A 59 1.18 28.43 -18.92
C LEU A 59 2.13 27.91 -17.85
N LEU A 60 2.51 28.75 -16.87
CA LEU A 60 3.40 28.36 -15.78
C LEU A 60 2.76 27.26 -14.92
N ALA A 61 1.49 27.40 -14.54
CA ALA A 61 0.77 26.39 -13.78
C ALA A 61 0.66 25.06 -14.56
N ALA A 62 0.28 25.10 -15.84
CA ALA A 62 0.19 23.91 -16.68
C ALA A 62 1.54 23.20 -16.84
N LEU A 63 2.62 23.96 -17.08
CA LEU A 63 3.98 23.43 -17.17
C LEU A 63 4.42 22.81 -15.83
N LEU A 64 4.15 23.46 -14.71
CA LEU A 64 4.53 22.96 -13.40
C LEU A 64 3.81 21.64 -13.08
N ILE A 65 2.49 21.57 -13.33
CA ILE A 65 1.69 20.35 -13.17
C ILE A 65 2.26 19.21 -14.02
N GLY A 66 2.48 19.49 -15.32
CA GLY A 66 2.93 18.52 -16.30
C GLY A 66 4.35 18.02 -16.01
N VAL A 67 5.31 18.92 -15.79
CA VAL A 67 6.73 18.60 -15.58
C VAL A 67 6.94 17.89 -14.26
N VAL A 68 6.44 18.42 -13.14
CA VAL A 68 6.65 17.82 -11.80
C VAL A 68 6.03 16.43 -11.75
N GLY A 69 4.78 16.30 -12.22
CA GLY A 69 4.11 15.01 -12.29
C GLY A 69 4.84 14.03 -13.21
N SER A 70 5.26 14.46 -14.39
CA SER A 70 5.95 13.60 -15.37
C SER A 70 7.31 13.13 -14.87
N VAL A 71 8.07 13.98 -14.17
CA VAL A 71 9.37 13.59 -13.58
C VAL A 71 9.14 12.50 -12.54
N LEU A 72 8.17 12.68 -11.63
CA LEU A 72 7.84 11.69 -10.61
C LEU A 72 7.30 10.39 -11.23
N GLY A 73 6.43 10.49 -12.24
CA GLY A 73 5.89 9.35 -12.98
C GLY A 73 6.96 8.59 -13.76
N ALA A 74 7.90 9.30 -14.39
CA ALA A 74 9.05 8.71 -15.06
C ALA A 74 9.97 7.99 -14.08
N LEU A 75 10.19 8.55 -12.88
CA LEU A 75 10.93 7.88 -11.81
C LEU A 75 10.21 6.60 -11.33
N ALA A 76 8.88 6.59 -11.28
CA ALA A 76 8.11 5.38 -10.98
C ALA A 76 8.25 4.29 -12.06
N GLY A 77 8.35 4.71 -13.33
CA GLY A 77 8.59 3.87 -14.50
C GLY A 77 10.04 3.41 -14.66
N ALA A 78 11.00 4.14 -14.07
CA ALA A 78 12.41 3.81 -14.09
C ALA A 78 12.70 2.51 -13.31
N ARG A 79 13.84 1.86 -13.63
CA ARG A 79 14.30 0.61 -12.98
C ARG A 79 14.77 0.82 -11.53
N LEU A 80 13.98 1.50 -10.71
CA LEU A 80 14.19 1.54 -9.28
C LEU A 80 13.99 0.13 -8.72
N HIS A 81 15.04 -0.41 -8.09
CA HIS A 81 15.08 -1.78 -7.59
C HIS A 81 14.02 -2.07 -6.51
N ARG A 82 13.60 -1.05 -5.77
CA ARG A 82 12.68 -1.20 -4.64
C ARG A 82 11.25 -0.95 -5.10
N ARG A 83 10.41 -1.98 -4.98
CA ARG A 83 8.98 -1.93 -5.36
C ARG A 83 8.21 -0.81 -4.64
N TRP A 84 8.50 -0.62 -3.35
CA TRP A 84 7.84 0.41 -2.57
C TRP A 84 8.15 1.83 -3.07
N LEU A 85 9.39 2.11 -3.50
CA LEU A 85 9.77 3.40 -4.07
C LEU A 85 9.00 3.69 -5.35
N ARG A 86 8.82 2.70 -6.23
CA ARG A 86 8.00 2.87 -7.44
C ARG A 86 6.54 3.19 -7.10
N ARG A 87 5.98 2.61 -6.03
CA ARG A 87 4.64 2.97 -5.53
C ARG A 87 4.59 4.39 -5.00
N VAL A 88 5.58 4.78 -4.19
CA VAL A 88 5.68 6.15 -3.66
C VAL A 88 5.79 7.16 -4.79
N PHE A 89 6.65 6.95 -5.78
CA PHE A 89 6.81 7.87 -6.90
C PHE A 89 5.56 7.96 -7.76
N MET A 90 4.86 6.85 -8.00
CA MET A 90 3.60 6.87 -8.77
C MET A 90 2.50 7.62 -8.02
N ALA A 91 2.36 7.36 -6.72
CA ALA A 91 1.44 8.07 -5.84
C ALA A 91 1.77 9.57 -5.75
N ALA A 92 3.06 9.89 -5.60
CA ALA A 92 3.57 11.25 -5.55
C ALA A 92 3.31 12.01 -6.86
N ALA A 93 3.46 11.35 -8.02
CA ALA A 93 3.16 11.97 -9.31
C ALA A 93 1.71 12.46 -9.38
N ILE A 94 0.77 11.62 -8.95
CA ILE A 94 -0.65 11.98 -8.93
C ILE A 94 -0.94 13.06 -7.90
N PHE A 95 -0.43 12.87 -6.67
CA PHE A 95 -0.61 13.81 -5.58
C PHE A 95 -0.12 15.21 -5.95
N TRP A 96 1.12 15.34 -6.41
CA TRP A 96 1.71 16.63 -6.75
C TRP A 96 1.03 17.29 -7.94
N SER A 97 0.70 16.55 -9.01
CA SER A 97 -0.04 17.12 -10.14
C SER A 97 -1.39 17.71 -9.71
N LEU A 98 -2.15 16.99 -8.89
CA LEU A 98 -3.45 17.45 -8.41
C LEU A 98 -3.33 18.56 -7.36
N LEU A 99 -2.33 18.51 -6.49
CA LEU A 99 -2.08 19.53 -5.49
C LEU A 99 -1.72 20.86 -6.16
N ILE A 100 -0.80 20.85 -7.12
CA ILE A 100 -0.42 22.04 -7.87
C ILE A 100 -1.62 22.58 -8.64
N ALA A 101 -2.41 21.72 -9.29
CA ALA A 101 -3.64 22.12 -9.95
C ALA A 101 -4.65 22.77 -8.98
N SER A 102 -4.74 22.26 -7.75
CA SER A 102 -5.65 22.79 -6.71
C SER A 102 -5.18 24.14 -6.17
N ILE A 103 -3.87 24.34 -5.99
CA ILE A 103 -3.29 25.64 -5.62
C ILE A 103 -3.59 26.67 -6.72
N SER A 104 -3.32 26.32 -7.97
CA SER A 104 -3.58 27.20 -9.12
C SER A 104 -5.08 27.48 -9.30
N ALA A 105 -5.94 26.49 -9.05
CA ALA A 105 -7.39 26.68 -9.06
C ALA A 105 -7.86 27.62 -7.93
N GLY A 106 -7.31 27.49 -6.72
CA GLY A 106 -7.60 28.38 -5.60
C GLY A 106 -7.19 29.84 -5.87
N LEU A 107 -6.02 30.04 -6.50
CA LEU A 107 -5.57 31.36 -6.96
C LEU A 107 -6.48 31.95 -8.04
N LEU A 108 -6.92 31.12 -8.99
CA LEU A 108 -7.80 31.56 -10.07
C LEU A 108 -9.21 31.88 -9.57
N MET A 109 -9.78 31.04 -8.70
CA MET A 109 -11.13 31.19 -8.18
C MET A 109 -11.24 32.37 -7.22
N GLY A 110 -10.23 32.60 -6.37
CA GLY A 110 -10.19 33.74 -5.45
C GLY A 110 -10.04 35.10 -6.14
N GLN A 111 -9.81 35.12 -7.46
CA GLN A 111 -9.75 36.33 -8.28
C GLN A 111 -10.88 36.40 -9.32
N GLN A 112 -11.92 35.59 -9.20
CA GLN A 112 -13.08 35.69 -10.09
C GLN A 112 -13.99 36.85 -9.68
N GLY A 113 -14.36 37.68 -10.66
CA GLY A 113 -15.34 38.77 -10.50
C GLY A 113 -14.77 40.06 -9.89
N VAL A 114 -13.46 40.14 -9.67
CA VAL A 114 -12.79 41.35 -9.17
C VAL A 114 -12.17 42.16 -10.31
N SER A 115 -12.18 43.48 -10.17
CA SER A 115 -11.65 44.42 -11.17
C SER A 115 -10.13 44.55 -11.15
N SER A 116 -9.49 44.28 -10.01
CA SER A 116 -8.05 44.41 -9.81
C SER A 116 -7.48 43.23 -9.02
N ALA A 117 -6.18 42.97 -9.18
CA ALA A 117 -5.48 41.94 -8.40
C ALA A 117 -5.42 42.26 -6.90
N ASP A 118 -5.51 43.54 -6.53
CA ASP A 118 -5.49 44.01 -5.14
C ASP A 118 -6.77 43.61 -4.39
N ASP A 119 -7.90 43.58 -5.09
CA ASP A 119 -9.21 43.21 -4.52
C ASP A 119 -9.44 41.69 -4.47
N GLY A 120 -8.58 40.93 -5.15
CA GLY A 120 -8.64 39.47 -5.20
C GLY A 120 -7.92 38.79 -4.04
N GLY A 121 -8.04 37.47 -3.96
CA GLY A 121 -7.33 36.68 -2.97
C GLY A 121 -7.17 35.22 -3.35
N PHE A 122 -6.84 34.41 -2.34
CA PHE A 122 -6.73 32.96 -2.47
C PHE A 122 -7.98 32.27 -1.94
N ASP A 123 -8.66 31.48 -2.78
CA ASP A 123 -9.81 30.69 -2.33
C ASP A 123 -9.34 29.44 -1.55
N ALA A 124 -9.35 29.57 -0.22
CA ALA A 124 -8.98 28.51 0.70
C ALA A 124 -9.92 27.30 0.63
N THR A 125 -11.18 27.47 0.22
CA THR A 125 -12.17 26.39 0.14
C THR A 125 -11.87 25.48 -1.04
N VAL A 126 -11.63 26.07 -2.22
CA VAL A 126 -11.23 25.34 -3.43
C VAL A 126 -9.91 24.61 -3.19
N PHE A 127 -8.95 25.26 -2.53
CA PHE A 127 -7.69 24.62 -2.17
C PHE A 127 -7.86 23.47 -1.18
N ALA A 128 -8.65 23.64 -0.12
CA ALA A 128 -8.88 22.60 0.89
C ALA A 128 -9.55 21.37 0.27
N LEU A 129 -10.58 21.56 -0.56
CA LEU A 129 -11.26 20.47 -1.25
C LEU A 129 -10.34 19.77 -2.26
N GLY A 130 -9.61 20.54 -3.08
CA GLY A 130 -8.71 20.01 -4.08
C GLY A 130 -7.51 19.27 -3.48
N SER A 131 -6.89 19.82 -2.43
CA SER A 131 -5.77 19.18 -1.72
C SER A 131 -6.19 17.91 -0.98
N GLY A 132 -7.39 17.88 -0.39
CA GLY A 132 -7.98 16.67 0.19
C GLY A 132 -8.16 15.57 -0.85
N ALA A 133 -8.73 15.90 -2.02
CA ALA A 133 -8.88 14.97 -3.14
C ALA A 133 -7.53 14.54 -3.75
N ALA A 134 -6.53 15.42 -3.79
CA ALA A 134 -5.18 15.08 -4.25
C ALA A 134 -4.53 14.05 -3.33
N LEU A 135 -4.59 14.28 -2.01
CA LEU A 135 -4.02 13.38 -1.00
C LEU A 135 -4.70 12.00 -1.05
N ALA A 136 -6.02 12.00 -1.16
CA ALA A 136 -6.84 10.82 -1.37
C ALA A 136 -6.34 9.92 -2.50
N LEU A 137 -6.28 10.51 -3.69
CA LEU A 137 -5.95 9.80 -4.93
C LEU A 137 -4.50 9.35 -4.92
N GLY A 138 -3.60 10.13 -4.31
CA GLY A 138 -2.23 9.71 -4.03
C GLY A 138 -2.18 8.44 -3.17
N ILE A 139 -2.89 8.41 -2.05
CA ILE A 139 -2.95 7.25 -1.15
C ILE A 139 -3.57 6.04 -1.86
N VAL A 140 -4.70 6.23 -2.56
CA VAL A 140 -5.34 5.16 -3.32
C VAL A 140 -4.36 4.60 -4.37
N MET A 141 -3.69 5.46 -5.13
CA MET A 141 -2.72 5.04 -6.14
C MET A 141 -1.54 4.28 -5.52
N PHE A 142 -1.06 4.67 -4.33
CA PHE A 142 0.00 3.95 -3.63
C PHE A 142 -0.35 2.46 -3.41
N PHE A 143 -1.60 2.17 -3.06
CA PHE A 143 -2.06 0.80 -2.83
C PHE A 143 -2.44 0.06 -4.11
N VAL A 144 -3.11 0.76 -5.04
CA VAL A 144 -3.57 0.20 -6.33
C VAL A 144 -2.39 -0.14 -7.22
N PHE A 145 -1.35 0.69 -7.24
CA PHE A 145 -0.18 0.47 -8.09
C PHE A 145 0.64 -0.73 -7.60
N GLN A 146 0.59 -1.82 -8.36
CA GLN A 146 1.36 -3.05 -8.09
C GLN A 146 2.45 -3.20 -9.16
N PRO A 147 3.66 -2.64 -8.95
CA PRO A 147 4.74 -2.79 -9.92
C PRO A 147 5.12 -4.27 -10.06
N ILE A 148 5.28 -4.74 -11.30
CA ILE A 148 5.64 -6.13 -11.59
C ILE A 148 6.96 -6.48 -10.86
N PRO A 149 6.98 -7.58 -10.09
CA PRO A 149 8.20 -8.17 -9.54
C PRO A 149 9.27 -8.36 -10.61
N ARG A 150 10.47 -7.80 -10.42
CA ARG A 150 11.64 -8.14 -11.22
C ARG A 150 12.68 -8.78 -10.33
N TRP A 151 13.12 -9.97 -10.72
CA TRP A 151 14.16 -10.74 -10.04
C TRP A 151 15.53 -10.08 -10.26
N ASN A 152 16.34 -9.99 -9.20
CA ASN A 152 17.66 -9.36 -9.19
C ASN A 152 18.72 -10.35 -8.65
N GLN A 153 20.00 -10.15 -8.98
CA GLN A 153 21.15 -10.77 -8.30
C GLN A 153 21.11 -10.66 -6.78
N ASN A 154 20.58 -9.58 -6.18
CA ASN A 154 20.38 -9.52 -4.73
C ASN A 154 19.31 -10.49 -4.26
N ASP A 155 18.25 -10.72 -5.06
CA ASP A 155 17.24 -11.75 -4.77
C ASP A 155 17.84 -13.15 -4.97
N GLU A 156 18.75 -13.32 -5.93
CA GLU A 156 19.54 -14.55 -6.15
C GLU A 156 20.44 -14.85 -4.94
N ARG A 157 21.16 -13.84 -4.44
CA ARG A 157 22.00 -13.96 -3.23
C ARG A 157 21.17 -14.20 -1.99
N ALA A 158 20.04 -13.51 -1.84
CA ALA A 158 19.11 -13.74 -0.74
C ALA A 158 18.52 -15.15 -0.81
N LEU A 159 18.12 -15.62 -2.00
CA LEU A 159 17.63 -16.98 -2.21
C LEU A 159 18.72 -18.02 -1.93
N ALA A 160 19.95 -17.80 -2.38
CA ALA A 160 21.09 -18.68 -2.12
C ALA A 160 21.46 -18.72 -0.63
N THR A 161 21.33 -17.60 0.08
CA THR A 161 21.56 -17.51 1.52
C THR A 161 20.42 -18.20 2.30
N GLU A 162 19.16 -17.97 1.91
CA GLU A 162 18.01 -18.65 2.49
C GLU A 162 18.05 -20.15 2.21
N SER A 163 18.40 -20.58 1.00
CA SER A 163 18.49 -22.00 0.64
C SER A 163 19.67 -22.69 1.33
N ALA A 164 20.81 -22.02 1.48
CA ALA A 164 21.93 -22.51 2.29
C ALA A 164 21.58 -22.57 3.78
N ALA A 165 20.81 -21.61 4.30
CA ALA A 165 20.28 -21.65 5.67
C ALA A 165 19.21 -22.74 5.84
N LEU A 166 18.35 -22.97 4.86
CA LEU A 166 17.43 -24.12 4.85
C LEU A 166 18.18 -25.45 4.80
N ALA A 167 19.28 -25.51 4.04
CA ALA A 167 20.14 -26.68 3.93
C ALA A 167 20.97 -26.95 5.20
N GLY A 168 21.12 -25.98 6.11
CA GLY A 168 22.02 -26.11 7.27
C GLY A 168 21.59 -25.48 8.60
N MET A 169 20.39 -24.90 8.79
CA MET A 169 20.15 -24.01 9.94
C MET A 169 18.74 -24.01 10.61
N PRO A 170 18.67 -23.53 11.88
CA PRO A 170 17.78 -24.07 12.93
C PRO A 170 16.49 -23.26 13.22
N ARG A 171 16.24 -22.14 12.52
CA ARG A 171 15.13 -21.22 12.81
C ARG A 171 14.55 -20.61 11.53
N ILE A 172 13.25 -20.80 11.30
CA ILE A 172 12.54 -20.30 10.10
C ILE A 172 11.55 -19.20 10.52
N LYS A 173 11.63 -18.01 9.91
CA LYS A 173 10.68 -16.92 10.17
C LYS A 173 10.10 -16.41 8.86
N TYR A 174 8.78 -16.38 8.74
CA TYR A 174 8.10 -15.83 7.57
C TYR A 174 6.90 -14.99 7.96
N TRP A 175 6.60 -14.00 7.12
CA TRP A 175 5.41 -13.16 7.24
C TRP A 175 4.35 -13.64 6.27
N VAL A 176 3.11 -13.64 6.74
CA VAL A 176 1.95 -14.02 5.98
C VAL A 176 0.99 -12.83 5.99
N HIS A 177 0.69 -12.32 4.81
CA HIS A 177 -0.21 -11.18 4.63
C HIS A 177 -1.25 -11.49 3.57
N MET A 178 -2.41 -10.84 3.65
CA MET A 178 -3.46 -10.97 2.63
C MET A 178 -3.01 -10.36 1.28
N ARG A 179 -3.71 -10.70 0.19
CA ARG A 179 -3.52 -10.05 -1.13
C ARG A 179 -3.73 -8.54 -1.00
N SER A 180 -2.89 -7.76 -1.71
CA SER A 180 -2.94 -6.29 -1.73
C SER A 180 -4.33 -5.73 -2.06
N SER A 181 -5.16 -6.46 -2.83
CA SER A 181 -6.52 -6.06 -3.22
C SER A 181 -7.45 -5.82 -2.03
N SER A 182 -7.29 -6.54 -0.92
CA SER A 182 -8.13 -6.37 0.27
C SER A 182 -7.82 -5.06 0.99
N PHE A 183 -6.55 -4.67 1.03
CA PHE A 183 -6.14 -3.38 1.57
C PHE A 183 -6.64 -2.22 0.70
N VAL A 184 -6.62 -2.39 -0.62
CA VAL A 184 -7.21 -1.42 -1.56
C VAL A 184 -8.71 -1.26 -1.29
N LEU A 185 -9.44 -2.36 -1.10
CA LEU A 185 -10.87 -2.31 -0.78
C LEU A 185 -11.13 -1.55 0.54
N LEU A 186 -10.39 -1.87 1.60
CA LEU A 186 -10.50 -1.17 2.89
C LEU A 186 -10.18 0.33 2.75
N ALA A 187 -9.13 0.68 2.00
CA ALA A 187 -8.78 2.07 1.73
C ALA A 187 -9.88 2.79 0.94
N MET A 188 -10.47 2.12 -0.06
CA MET A 188 -11.56 2.68 -0.86
C MET A 188 -12.84 2.90 -0.03
N ILE A 189 -13.18 1.98 0.87
CA ILE A 189 -14.29 2.16 1.82
C ILE A 189 -13.99 3.32 2.76
N ALA A 190 -12.78 3.39 3.32
CA ALA A 190 -12.37 4.51 4.17
C ALA A 190 -12.50 5.85 3.44
N PHE A 191 -12.14 5.88 2.15
CA PHE A 191 -12.15 7.09 1.37
C PHE A 191 -13.57 7.53 0.97
N LEU A 192 -14.34 6.64 0.34
CA LEU A 192 -15.67 6.95 -0.16
C LEU A 192 -16.68 7.10 0.98
N VAL A 193 -16.80 6.07 1.82
CA VAL A 193 -17.78 6.05 2.90
C VAL A 193 -17.34 6.99 4.03
N GLY A 194 -16.06 6.97 4.38
CA GLY A 194 -15.53 7.89 5.40
C GLY A 194 -15.59 9.35 4.95
N GLY A 195 -15.34 9.65 3.67
CA GLY A 195 -15.50 11.00 3.11
C GLY A 195 -16.96 11.48 3.17
N LEU A 196 -17.92 10.63 2.79
CA LEU A 196 -19.35 10.96 2.90
C LEU A 196 -19.77 11.20 4.36
N LEU A 197 -19.31 10.34 5.28
CA LEU A 197 -19.60 10.46 6.71
C LEU A 197 -18.96 11.71 7.33
N LEU A 198 -17.85 12.21 6.78
CA LEU A 198 -17.21 13.44 7.24
C LEU A 198 -18.15 14.65 7.12
N LEU A 199 -19.01 14.67 6.09
CA LEU A 199 -20.02 15.71 5.88
C LEU A 199 -21.14 15.66 6.91
N MET A 200 -21.42 14.48 7.48
CA MET A 200 -22.45 14.30 8.50
C MET A 200 -21.90 14.52 9.91
N SER A 201 -20.77 13.88 10.23
CA SER A 201 -20.11 13.99 11.52
C SER A 201 -18.64 13.53 11.43
N PRO A 202 -17.67 14.39 11.79
CA PRO A 202 -16.25 14.04 11.73
C PRO A 202 -15.90 12.87 12.66
N TRP A 203 -16.61 12.71 13.78
CA TRP A 203 -16.37 11.63 14.74
C TRP A 203 -16.78 10.25 14.19
N ILE A 204 -17.87 10.18 13.42
CA ILE A 204 -18.32 8.92 12.81
C ILE A 204 -17.32 8.49 11.73
N SER A 205 -16.89 9.42 10.89
CA SER A 205 -15.84 9.18 9.90
C SER A 205 -14.54 8.69 10.54
N LEU A 206 -14.08 9.36 11.60
CA LEU A 206 -12.89 8.96 12.35
C LEU A 206 -13.02 7.55 12.92
N THR A 207 -14.19 7.22 13.50
CA THR A 207 -14.45 5.89 14.07
C THR A 207 -14.40 4.80 13.01
N LEU A 208 -15.00 5.05 11.83
CA LEU A 208 -14.93 4.12 10.70
C LEU A 208 -13.48 3.89 10.25
N VAL A 209 -12.69 4.96 10.10
CA VAL A 209 -11.28 4.86 9.69
C VAL A 209 -10.48 4.05 10.71
N LEU A 210 -10.67 4.28 12.01
CA LEU A 210 -10.02 3.52 13.08
C LEU A 210 -10.37 2.03 13.03
N ILE A 211 -11.65 1.69 12.82
CA ILE A 211 -12.10 0.30 12.67
C ILE A 211 -11.44 -0.35 11.45
N LEU A 212 -11.42 0.31 10.30
CA LEU A 212 -10.81 -0.20 9.08
C LEU A 212 -9.29 -0.41 9.23
N LEU A 213 -8.62 0.46 9.97
CA LEU A 213 -7.19 0.36 10.27
C LEU A 213 -6.90 -0.81 11.21
N LEU A 214 -7.75 -1.04 12.21
CA LEU A 214 -7.72 -2.23 13.08
C LEU A 214 -7.92 -3.52 12.27
N LEU A 215 -8.93 -3.55 11.38
CA LEU A 215 -9.15 -4.67 10.46
C LEU A 215 -7.93 -4.90 9.57
N ALA A 216 -7.32 -3.85 9.01
CA ALA A 216 -6.12 -3.97 8.19
C ALA A 216 -4.95 -4.57 8.98
N LEU A 217 -4.76 -4.18 10.24
CA LEU A 217 -3.72 -4.74 11.10
C LEU A 217 -3.94 -6.24 11.37
N LEU A 218 -5.18 -6.67 11.62
CA LEU A 218 -5.55 -8.07 11.84
C LEU A 218 -5.28 -8.99 10.63
N LEU A 219 -5.08 -8.42 9.45
CA LEU A 219 -4.74 -9.16 8.22
C LEU A 219 -3.24 -9.45 8.07
N PHE A 220 -2.41 -9.05 9.05
CA PHE A 220 -0.99 -9.38 9.12
C PHE A 220 -0.70 -10.44 10.19
N GLY A 221 0.02 -11.49 9.80
CA GLY A 221 0.57 -12.48 10.72
C GLY A 221 2.06 -12.74 10.46
N SER A 222 2.81 -13.07 11.51
CA SER A 222 4.17 -13.56 11.41
C SER A 222 4.27 -14.93 12.05
N VAL A 223 4.88 -15.88 11.36
CA VAL A 223 5.13 -17.23 11.87
C VAL A 223 6.62 -17.35 12.12
N THR A 224 6.98 -17.76 13.33
CA THR A 224 8.38 -17.99 13.72
C THR A 224 8.51 -19.41 14.26
N ILE A 225 9.41 -20.20 13.67
CA ILE A 225 9.77 -21.55 14.10
C ILE A 225 11.15 -21.43 14.73
N ASP A 226 11.21 -21.44 16.05
CA ASP A 226 12.45 -21.37 16.82
C ASP A 226 13.02 -22.76 17.01
N GLY A 227 14.31 -22.94 16.78
CA GLY A 227 15.02 -24.04 17.42
C GLY A 227 16.52 -23.83 17.46
N GLY A 228 16.97 -23.02 18.40
CA GLY A 228 18.40 -23.02 18.71
C GLY A 228 18.81 -24.33 19.38
N GLU A 229 20.08 -24.74 19.21
CA GLU A 229 20.73 -25.90 19.85
C GLU A 229 20.60 -25.96 21.39
N ARG A 230 20.13 -24.89 22.05
CA ARG A 230 20.00 -24.81 23.52
C ARG A 230 18.57 -24.67 24.03
N GLN A 231 17.56 -24.59 23.16
CA GLN A 231 16.17 -24.38 23.57
C GLN A 231 15.25 -25.37 22.85
N ARG A 232 14.32 -25.99 23.59
CA ARG A 232 13.28 -26.85 23.02
C ARG A 232 12.64 -26.13 21.83
N PRO A 233 12.57 -26.75 20.65
CA PRO A 233 12.20 -26.02 19.47
C PRO A 233 10.68 -25.75 19.52
N GLN A 234 10.28 -24.50 19.26
CA GLN A 234 8.91 -23.99 19.47
C GLN A 234 8.38 -23.32 18.20
N LEU A 235 7.13 -23.63 17.85
CA LEU A 235 6.36 -22.91 16.83
C LEU A 235 5.59 -21.76 17.50
N ARG A 236 5.86 -20.53 17.05
CA ARG A 236 5.19 -19.31 17.52
C ARG A 236 4.48 -18.62 16.37
N LEU A 237 3.16 -18.51 16.47
CA LEU A 237 2.34 -17.71 15.57
C LEU A 237 2.03 -16.37 16.25
N LYS A 238 2.49 -15.26 15.67
CA LYS A 238 2.18 -13.90 16.15
C LYS A 238 1.27 -13.16 15.18
N LEU A 239 0.15 -12.62 15.65
CA LEU A 239 -0.63 -11.63 14.91
C LEU A 239 0.06 -10.26 14.99
N VAL A 240 0.08 -9.55 13.86
CA VAL A 240 0.68 -8.21 13.72
C VAL A 240 2.17 -8.18 14.11
N GLY A 241 2.82 -9.34 14.24
CA GLY A 241 4.20 -9.47 14.74
C GLY A 241 4.39 -9.32 16.25
N VAL A 242 3.34 -8.96 17.01
CA VAL A 242 3.44 -8.62 18.44
C VAL A 242 2.65 -9.60 19.30
N LEU A 243 1.37 -9.86 18.98
CA LEU A 243 0.51 -10.74 19.78
C LEU A 243 0.77 -12.20 19.45
N THR A 244 1.45 -12.94 20.34
CA THR A 244 1.59 -14.38 20.17
C THR A 244 0.27 -15.07 20.46
N VAL A 245 -0.35 -15.65 19.43
CA VAL A 245 -1.67 -16.30 19.51
C VAL A 245 -1.54 -17.81 19.66
N VAL A 246 -0.42 -18.37 19.19
CA VAL A 246 -0.14 -19.80 19.32
C VAL A 246 1.30 -20.02 19.75
N HIS A 247 1.45 -20.82 20.81
CA HIS A 247 2.70 -21.42 21.25
C HIS A 247 2.51 -22.93 21.19
N LEU A 248 3.30 -23.63 20.38
CA LEU A 248 3.30 -25.09 20.29
C LEU A 248 4.72 -25.61 20.42
N GLY A 249 4.91 -26.62 21.28
CA GLY A 249 6.15 -27.40 21.32
C GLY A 249 6.22 -28.36 20.13
N LEU A 250 7.40 -28.55 19.53
CA LEU A 250 7.57 -29.50 18.41
C LEU A 250 7.33 -30.96 18.83
N GLU A 251 7.48 -31.27 20.13
CA GLU A 251 7.15 -32.57 20.73
C GLU A 251 5.65 -32.92 20.68
N GLU A 252 4.76 -31.92 20.58
CA GLU A 252 3.30 -32.13 20.53
C GLU A 252 2.80 -32.41 19.11
N ILE A 253 3.66 -32.32 18.09
CA ILE A 253 3.28 -32.45 16.68
C ILE A 253 3.26 -33.92 16.28
N GLU A 254 2.07 -34.44 15.99
CA GLU A 254 1.86 -35.82 15.55
C GLU A 254 2.11 -35.99 14.05
N SER A 255 1.57 -35.07 13.23
CA SER A 255 1.84 -35.03 11.80
C SER A 255 1.79 -33.61 11.25
N ALA A 256 2.53 -33.37 10.17
CA ALA A 256 2.51 -32.12 9.42
C ALA A 256 2.30 -32.46 7.94
N GLU A 257 1.21 -31.98 7.36
CA GLU A 257 0.83 -32.24 5.97
C GLU A 257 0.51 -30.92 5.25
N ALA A 258 0.79 -30.85 3.96
CA ALA A 258 0.33 -29.74 3.14
C ALA A 258 -1.09 -30.04 2.66
N GLU A 259 -2.06 -29.24 3.09
CA GLU A 259 -3.46 -29.33 2.67
C GLU A 259 -3.76 -28.17 1.71
N GLU A 260 -4.38 -28.45 0.57
CA GLU A 260 -4.88 -27.39 -0.31
C GLU A 260 -6.20 -26.84 0.23
N VAL A 261 -6.23 -25.55 0.54
CA VAL A 261 -7.37 -24.93 1.23
C VAL A 261 -7.97 -23.82 0.39
N ALA A 262 -9.27 -23.93 0.15
CA ALA A 262 -10.11 -22.84 -0.33
C ALA A 262 -10.57 -21.97 0.84
N LEU A 263 -10.04 -20.75 0.92
CA LEU A 263 -10.23 -19.80 2.01
C LEU A 263 -11.71 -19.55 2.33
N TRP A 264 -12.53 -19.36 1.30
CA TRP A 264 -13.96 -19.04 1.46
C TRP A 264 -14.79 -20.23 1.97
N GLN A 265 -14.38 -21.46 1.69
CA GLN A 265 -15.03 -22.66 2.25
C GLN A 265 -14.73 -22.84 3.74
N ARG A 266 -13.64 -22.23 4.24
CA ARG A 266 -13.28 -22.15 5.67
C ARG A 266 -13.66 -20.80 6.30
N GLY A 267 -14.58 -20.06 5.67
CA GLY A 267 -15.18 -18.82 6.17
C GLY A 267 -14.40 -17.53 5.89
N GLY A 268 -13.28 -17.57 5.17
CA GLY A 268 -12.51 -16.39 4.77
C GLY A 268 -11.17 -16.17 5.51
N PRO A 269 -10.59 -14.96 5.41
CA PRO A 269 -9.23 -14.66 5.88
C PRO A 269 -9.16 -14.34 7.39
N GLY A 270 -8.02 -14.60 8.02
CA GLY A 270 -7.70 -14.21 9.39
C GLY A 270 -7.62 -15.37 10.38
N TRP A 271 -7.49 -15.03 11.66
CA TRP A 271 -7.49 -15.97 12.77
C TRP A 271 -8.90 -16.43 13.13
N ARG A 272 -9.07 -17.73 13.35
CA ARG A 272 -10.39 -18.33 13.58
C ARG A 272 -10.27 -19.72 14.18
N TRP A 273 -11.32 -20.16 14.86
CA TRP A 273 -11.45 -21.49 15.43
C TRP A 273 -12.67 -22.17 14.82
N ILE A 274 -12.46 -23.26 14.07
CA ILE A 274 -13.52 -23.98 13.35
C ILE A 274 -13.31 -25.47 13.54
N ASN A 275 -14.36 -26.20 13.93
CA ASN A 275 -14.37 -27.66 14.06
C ASN A 275 -13.22 -28.24 14.91
N GLY A 276 -12.87 -27.56 16.02
CA GLY A 276 -11.75 -28.02 16.84
C GLY A 276 -10.38 -27.87 16.18
N THR A 277 -10.24 -27.02 15.16
CA THR A 277 -8.95 -26.67 14.53
C THR A 277 -8.76 -25.16 14.59
N ARG A 278 -7.61 -24.72 15.09
CA ARG A 278 -7.20 -23.32 15.05
C ARG A 278 -6.64 -23.02 13.67
N GLN A 279 -7.12 -21.96 13.01
CA GLN A 279 -6.72 -21.68 11.63
C GLN A 279 -6.30 -20.22 11.48
N PHE A 280 -5.17 -20.01 10.80
CA PHE A 280 -4.74 -18.70 10.32
C PHE A 280 -4.54 -18.77 8.81
N LEU A 281 -5.57 -18.34 8.07
CA LEU A 281 -5.59 -18.41 6.62
C LEU A 281 -5.58 -17.01 6.02
N THR A 282 -4.74 -16.75 5.02
CA THR A 282 -4.65 -15.43 4.38
C THR A 282 -4.88 -15.47 2.88
N THR A 283 -4.64 -16.63 2.24
CA THR A 283 -4.78 -16.82 0.80
C THR A 283 -5.31 -18.22 0.49
N ASN A 284 -6.00 -18.37 -0.65
CA ASN A 284 -6.28 -19.69 -1.23
C ASN A 284 -4.95 -20.37 -1.62
N GLY A 285 -4.87 -21.69 -1.42
CA GLY A 285 -3.73 -22.51 -1.83
C GLY A 285 -3.26 -23.47 -0.74
N LEU A 286 -2.03 -23.95 -0.86
CA LEU A 286 -1.44 -24.89 0.10
C LEU A 286 -1.21 -24.20 1.46
N ALA A 287 -1.78 -24.79 2.49
CA ALA A 287 -1.61 -24.46 3.89
C ALA A 287 -0.94 -25.64 4.61
N LEU A 288 -0.21 -25.33 5.67
CA LEU A 288 0.39 -26.34 6.53
C LEU A 288 -0.63 -26.75 7.60
N HIS A 289 -1.07 -28.00 7.56
CA HIS A 289 -1.92 -28.62 8.56
C HIS A 289 -1.05 -29.40 9.54
N ILE A 290 -1.05 -28.97 10.80
CA ILE A 290 -0.32 -29.58 11.90
C ILE A 290 -1.34 -30.28 12.81
N LYS A 291 -1.28 -31.61 12.89
CA LYS A 291 -2.03 -32.39 13.88
C LYS A 291 -1.23 -32.49 15.16
N LEU A 292 -1.89 -32.26 16.29
CA LEU A 292 -1.29 -32.26 17.61
C LEU A 292 -1.70 -33.55 18.35
N SER A 293 -0.75 -34.19 19.05
CA SER A 293 -0.96 -35.45 19.77
C SER A 293 -2.01 -35.34 20.90
N ALA A 294 -2.19 -34.14 21.44
CA ALA A 294 -3.19 -33.85 22.45
C ALA A 294 -3.83 -32.48 22.17
N GLY A 295 -4.85 -32.46 21.30
CA GLY A 295 -5.77 -31.32 21.20
C GLY A 295 -6.06 -30.82 19.77
N PRO A 296 -6.60 -29.59 19.67
CA PRO A 296 -7.10 -29.04 18.42
C PRO A 296 -5.96 -28.72 17.44
N GLY A 297 -6.01 -29.27 16.22
CA GLY A 297 -5.01 -29.07 15.17
C GLY A 297 -4.80 -27.60 14.79
N LEU A 298 -3.67 -27.28 14.14
CA LEU A 298 -3.34 -25.94 13.66
C LEU A 298 -3.21 -25.93 12.13
N LEU A 299 -3.90 -25.01 11.47
CA LEU A 299 -3.81 -24.80 10.01
C LEU A 299 -3.26 -23.40 9.72
N VAL A 300 -2.15 -23.30 8.98
CA VAL A 300 -1.48 -22.02 8.71
C VAL A 300 -1.18 -21.84 7.23
N SER A 301 -1.55 -20.69 6.65
CA SER A 301 -1.19 -20.37 5.27
C SER A 301 0.33 -20.21 5.09
N VAL A 302 0.86 -20.79 4.01
CA VAL A 302 2.28 -20.70 3.64
C VAL A 302 2.42 -19.76 2.43
N PRO A 303 3.43 -18.85 2.40
CA PRO A 303 3.57 -17.86 1.34
C PRO A 303 3.95 -18.43 -0.05
N ARG A 304 4.45 -19.66 -0.14
CA ARG A 304 4.75 -20.38 -1.41
C ARG A 304 4.24 -21.81 -1.36
N SER A 305 3.62 -22.28 -2.44
CA SER A 305 3.09 -23.64 -2.62
C SER A 305 4.17 -24.73 -2.46
N GLN A 306 5.37 -24.53 -3.04
CA GLN A 306 6.51 -25.44 -2.86
C GLN A 306 7.04 -25.47 -1.42
N GLY A 307 6.93 -24.35 -0.70
CA GLY A 307 7.43 -24.25 0.67
C GLY A 307 6.63 -25.06 1.68
N ALA A 308 5.37 -25.39 1.42
CA ALA A 308 4.53 -26.12 2.39
C ALA A 308 5.00 -27.58 2.59
N ASN A 309 5.35 -28.28 1.50
CA ASN A 309 5.90 -29.63 1.57
C ASN A 309 7.29 -29.65 2.19
N GLU A 310 8.13 -28.68 1.86
CA GLU A 310 9.47 -28.51 2.45
C GLU A 310 9.38 -28.21 3.95
N LEU A 311 8.46 -27.34 4.37
CA LEU A 311 8.18 -27.04 5.79
C LEU A 311 7.63 -28.24 6.54
N ALA A 312 6.70 -29.00 5.95
CA ALA A 312 6.18 -30.23 6.53
C ALA A 312 7.30 -31.27 6.75
N SER A 313 8.13 -31.47 5.71
CA SER A 313 9.29 -32.36 5.75
C SER A 313 10.30 -31.93 6.81
N TYR A 314 10.54 -30.62 6.95
CA TYR A 314 11.41 -30.04 7.96
C TYR A 314 10.92 -30.29 9.39
N LEU A 315 9.62 -30.09 9.64
CA LEU A 315 9.02 -30.33 10.96
C LEU A 315 9.11 -31.82 11.36
N LEU A 316 8.84 -32.73 10.42
CA LEU A 316 8.94 -34.17 10.64
C LEU A 316 10.37 -34.64 10.89
N LYS A 317 11.34 -34.16 10.09
CA LYS A 317 12.77 -34.50 10.28
C LYS A 317 13.28 -34.09 11.66
N ARG A 318 12.83 -32.93 12.14
CA ARG A 318 13.26 -32.38 13.44
C ARG A 318 12.61 -33.07 14.64
N ARG A 319 11.37 -33.54 14.51
CA ARG A 319 10.77 -34.46 15.49
C ARG A 319 11.62 -35.72 15.63
N GLY A 320 12.01 -36.34 14.50
CA GLY A 320 12.80 -37.57 14.47
C GLY A 320 14.17 -37.46 15.16
N THR A 321 14.85 -36.30 15.04
CA THR A 321 16.11 -36.06 15.76
C THR A 321 15.93 -35.86 17.27
N THR A 322 14.74 -35.43 17.72
CA THR A 322 14.47 -35.20 19.15
C THR A 322 14.07 -36.48 19.88
N GLY A 323 13.53 -37.48 19.16
CA GLY A 323 13.16 -38.80 19.71
C GLY A 323 14.28 -39.84 19.72
N ALA A 324 15.45 -39.53 19.15
CA ALA A 324 16.61 -40.43 19.12
C ALA A 324 17.59 -40.22 20.29
N GLU A 325 17.35 -39.21 21.14
CA GLU A 325 18.17 -38.90 22.33
C GLU A 325 17.45 -39.19 23.67
N SER A 326 16.31 -39.90 23.63
CA SER A 326 15.60 -40.42 24.83
C SER A 326 15.74 -41.92 24.93
#